data_AF-A0A2N6MPJ3-F1
#
_entry.id   AF-A0A2N6MPJ3-F1
#
_cell.length_a   1.000
_cell.length_b   1.000
_cell.length_c   1.000
_cell.angle_alpha   90.00
_cell.angle_beta   90.00
_cell.angle_gamma   90.00
#
_symmetry.space_group_name_H-M   'P 1'
#
loop_
_entity.id
_entity.type
_entity.pdbx_description
1 polymer ?
#
loop_
_entity_poly.entity_id
_entity_poly.type
_entity_poly.pdbx_seq_one_letter_code
_entity_poly.pdbx_strand_id
1 'polypeptide(L)'
;MKRKNYKQVKLPNGKKIFCLNQHEVQVVYQEVKTYLKNGIELHEGDTVFDVGANIGLFTLLVDNLCNGHINVYAFEPIPEIFEVLHANITCLASKNLKSFAYGLSNQSKTATFSYYSRATIVSQVYPGFSKEERNQLKEKMLGNLQELPLAVSWIRWLPSFFRPFILDKKLAIGFQAKQVNCQLKTLSDVIREHNIQQIDLLKVDVEKSELDVLLGLDKDDWRKIKQIVVEAHNFESRLEKIIDLLKQNGLTEIVIEQEPILKGSDISIVYAFQHQDR
;
A
#
# COMPACT_ATOMS: atom_id res chain seq x y z
N MET A 1 12.89 -28.22 -4.53
CA MET A 1 12.53 -26.97 -3.82
C MET A 1 12.82 -25.79 -4.74
N LYS A 2 11.80 -24.99 -5.13
CA LYS A 2 12.06 -23.71 -5.80
C LYS A 2 12.88 -22.83 -4.84
N ARG A 3 14.00 -22.26 -5.29
CA ARG A 3 14.79 -21.31 -4.49
C ARG A 3 13.89 -20.12 -4.14
N LYS A 4 13.71 -19.87 -2.84
CA LYS A 4 13.04 -18.65 -2.34
C LYS A 4 13.84 -17.44 -2.81
N ASN A 5 13.19 -16.52 -3.52
CA ASN A 5 13.86 -15.45 -4.28
C ASN A 5 13.94 -14.11 -3.53
N TYR A 6 13.75 -14.13 -2.21
CA TYR A 6 13.75 -12.94 -1.36
C TYR A 6 15.01 -12.86 -0.49
N LYS A 7 15.47 -11.63 -0.26
CA LYS A 7 16.68 -11.29 0.50
C LYS A 7 16.32 -10.85 1.91
N GLN A 8 17.29 -10.79 2.81
CA GLN A 8 17.12 -10.14 4.10
C GLN A 8 17.72 -8.73 4.10
N VAL A 9 17.12 -7.84 4.88
CA VAL A 9 17.65 -6.50 5.18
C VAL A 9 17.37 -6.15 6.64
N LYS A 10 18.23 -5.32 7.23
CA LYS A 10 18.08 -4.84 8.60
C LYS A 10 17.39 -3.47 8.58
N LEU A 11 16.29 -3.35 9.32
CA LEU A 11 15.59 -2.09 9.53
C LEU A 11 16.35 -1.19 10.50
N PRO A 12 16.05 0.13 10.53
CA PRO A 12 16.68 1.05 11.49
C PRO A 12 16.52 0.65 12.96
N ASN A 13 15.41 -0.01 13.32
CA ASN A 13 15.15 -0.53 14.65
C ASN A 13 15.91 -1.85 14.97
N GLY A 14 16.73 -2.33 14.04
CA GLY A 14 17.55 -3.52 14.20
C GLY A 14 16.89 -4.85 13.82
N LYS A 15 15.57 -4.89 13.60
CA LYS A 15 14.87 -6.10 13.15
C LYS A 15 15.30 -6.47 11.73
N LYS A 16 15.41 -7.77 11.45
CA LYS A 16 15.66 -8.29 10.10
C LYS A 16 14.34 -8.66 9.46
N ILE A 17 14.13 -8.23 8.23
CA ILE A 17 12.97 -8.59 7.41
C ILE A 17 13.41 -9.18 6.08
N PHE A 18 12.52 -9.91 5.44
CA PHE A 18 12.61 -10.35 4.07
C PHE A 18 12.08 -9.27 3.12
N CYS A 19 12.69 -9.15 1.94
CA CYS A 19 12.30 -8.22 0.90
C CYS A 19 12.68 -8.74 -0.49
N LEU A 20 11.96 -8.31 -1.53
CA LEU A 20 12.38 -8.51 -2.93
C LEU A 20 13.44 -7.48 -3.33
N ASN A 21 13.16 -6.20 -3.06
CA ASN A 21 14.01 -5.06 -3.42
C ASN A 21 14.45 -4.30 -2.16
N GLN A 22 15.74 -4.37 -1.81
CA GLN A 22 16.28 -3.75 -0.59
C GLN A 22 16.15 -2.21 -0.58
N HIS A 23 16.21 -1.57 -1.75
CA HIS A 23 16.13 -0.12 -1.87
C HIS A 23 14.72 0.43 -1.58
N GLU A 24 13.68 -0.37 -1.81
CA GLU A 24 12.28 -0.02 -1.54
C GLU A 24 11.99 0.01 -0.04
N VAL A 25 12.64 -0.87 0.73
CA VAL A 25 12.35 -1.05 2.16
C VAL A 25 12.48 0.23 2.96
N GLN A 26 13.49 1.07 2.70
CA GLN A 26 13.65 2.32 3.47
C GLN A 26 12.59 3.35 3.14
N VAL A 27 12.11 3.38 1.89
CA VAL A 27 11.03 4.28 1.46
C VAL A 27 9.74 3.87 2.15
N VAL A 28 9.34 2.61 1.98
CA VAL A 28 8.11 2.07 2.57
C VAL A 28 8.17 2.14 4.11
N TYR A 29 9.32 1.90 4.73
CA TYR A 29 9.46 1.97 6.19
C TYR A 29 9.23 3.39 6.76
N GLN A 30 9.47 4.44 5.97
CA GLN A 30 9.13 5.81 6.39
C GLN A 30 7.68 6.15 6.05
N GLU A 31 7.24 5.74 4.87
CA GLU A 31 5.87 5.93 4.38
C GLU A 31 4.84 5.33 5.32
N VAL A 32 5.00 4.07 5.77
CA VAL A 32 4.01 3.41 6.65
C VAL A 32 3.74 4.13 7.98
N LYS A 33 4.61 5.07 8.39
CA LYS A 33 4.39 5.90 9.59
C LYS A 33 3.39 7.02 9.35
N THR A 34 3.21 7.47 8.10
CA THR A 34 2.24 8.52 7.76
C THR A 34 0.83 8.03 8.11
N TYR A 35 0.54 6.75 7.89
CA TYR A 35 -0.77 6.15 8.16
C TYR A 35 -1.23 6.20 9.63
N LEU A 36 -0.34 6.55 10.57
CA LEU A 36 -0.66 6.70 12.00
C LEU A 36 -0.68 8.18 12.46
N LYS A 37 -0.70 9.14 11.53
CA LYS A 37 -0.82 10.58 11.84
C LYS A 37 -2.27 10.98 12.10
N ASN A 38 -2.47 12.27 12.42
CA ASN A 38 -3.78 12.95 12.45
C ASN A 38 -4.83 12.33 13.38
N GLY A 39 -4.39 11.74 14.49
CA GLY A 39 -5.29 11.22 15.53
C GLY A 39 -5.68 9.74 15.36
N ILE A 40 -5.05 9.02 14.43
CA ILE A 40 -5.16 7.55 14.38
C ILE A 40 -4.56 6.97 15.66
N GLU A 41 -5.40 6.31 16.45
CA GLU A 41 -5.03 5.66 17.70
C GLU A 41 -5.22 4.15 17.58
N LEU A 42 -4.25 3.38 18.10
CA LEU A 42 -4.30 1.93 18.19
C LEU A 42 -3.97 1.50 19.61
N HIS A 43 -4.75 0.56 20.12
CA HIS A 43 -4.59 -0.02 21.45
C HIS A 43 -4.35 -1.53 21.37
N GLU A 44 -3.87 -2.09 22.47
CA GLU A 44 -3.74 -3.54 22.58
C GLU A 44 -5.12 -4.20 22.49
N GLY A 45 -5.24 -5.22 21.65
CA GLY A 45 -6.49 -5.94 21.36
C GLY A 45 -7.23 -5.45 20.12
N ASP A 46 -6.86 -4.30 19.55
CA ASP A 46 -7.50 -3.73 18.37
C ASP A 46 -7.36 -4.65 17.13
N THR A 47 -8.31 -4.52 16.21
CA THR A 47 -8.34 -5.23 14.93
C THR A 47 -8.02 -4.30 13.77
N VAL A 48 -6.95 -4.62 13.05
CA VAL A 48 -6.47 -3.85 11.89
C VAL A 48 -6.65 -4.65 10.61
N PHE A 49 -7.20 -3.99 9.59
CA PHE A 49 -7.19 -4.47 8.22
C PHE A 49 -6.12 -3.70 7.44
N ASP A 50 -5.08 -4.40 6.99
CA ASP A 50 -3.96 -3.86 6.20
C ASP A 50 -4.18 -4.26 4.72
N VAL A 51 -4.92 -3.44 3.98
CA VAL A 51 -5.28 -3.70 2.58
C VAL A 51 -4.21 -3.12 1.66
N GLY A 52 -3.57 -4.01 0.88
CA GLY A 52 -2.33 -3.71 0.18
C GLY A 52 -1.14 -3.72 1.14
N ALA A 53 -0.98 -4.83 1.84
CA ALA A 53 0.04 -4.98 2.88
C ALA A 53 1.48 -4.99 2.34
N ASN A 54 1.66 -5.17 1.03
CA ASN A 54 2.96 -5.31 0.39
C ASN A 54 3.80 -6.37 1.12
N ILE A 55 5.04 -6.09 1.51
CA ILE A 55 5.89 -7.00 2.30
C ILE A 55 5.60 -6.99 3.82
N GLY A 56 4.56 -6.27 4.28
CA GLY A 56 4.08 -6.30 5.67
C GLY A 56 4.72 -5.30 6.62
N LEU A 57 5.27 -4.20 6.10
CA LEU A 57 5.94 -3.20 6.94
C LEU A 57 4.97 -2.43 7.85
N PHE A 58 3.75 -2.16 7.39
CA PHE A 58 2.71 -1.55 8.24
C PHE A 58 2.25 -2.54 9.31
N THR A 59 1.95 -3.79 8.94
CA THR A 59 1.69 -4.88 9.90
C THR A 59 2.78 -5.00 10.98
N LEU A 60 4.07 -4.94 10.61
CA LEU A 60 5.19 -4.95 11.57
C LEU A 60 5.20 -3.72 12.49
N LEU A 61 4.86 -2.54 11.95
CA LEU A 61 4.81 -1.30 12.72
C LEU A 61 3.74 -1.37 13.82
N VAL A 62 2.51 -1.78 13.46
CA VAL A 62 1.40 -1.86 14.42
C VAL A 62 1.57 -3.00 15.42
N ASP A 63 2.13 -4.14 15.00
CA ASP A 63 2.54 -5.23 15.90
C ASP A 63 3.51 -4.72 16.99
N ASN A 64 4.50 -3.94 16.59
CA ASN A 64 5.49 -3.40 17.50
C ASN A 64 4.92 -2.28 18.40
N LEU A 65 4.00 -1.47 17.88
CA LEU A 65 3.35 -0.40 18.63
C LEU A 65 2.47 -0.95 19.76
N CYS A 66 1.79 -2.07 19.49
CA CYS A 66 0.88 -2.72 20.42
C CYS A 66 1.51 -3.93 21.14
N ASN A 67 2.84 -3.97 21.27
CA ASN A 67 3.58 -5.02 22.01
C ASN A 67 3.24 -6.48 21.62
N GLY A 68 2.83 -6.71 20.38
CA GLY A 68 2.39 -8.01 19.90
C GLY A 68 0.98 -8.44 20.37
N HIS A 69 0.21 -7.50 20.90
CA HIS A 69 -1.17 -7.68 21.32
C HIS A 69 -2.10 -6.94 20.36
N ILE A 70 -2.14 -7.38 19.10
CA ILE A 70 -3.01 -6.79 18.07
C ILE A 70 -3.49 -7.89 17.11
N ASN A 71 -4.68 -7.72 16.55
CA ASN A 71 -5.21 -8.61 15.52
C ASN A 71 -5.02 -7.94 14.16
N VAL A 72 -4.31 -8.58 13.23
CA VAL A 72 -4.09 -7.99 11.88
C VAL A 72 -4.52 -8.96 10.80
N TYR A 73 -5.28 -8.43 9.84
CA TYR A 73 -5.66 -9.09 8.61
C TYR A 73 -4.97 -8.35 7.45
N ALA A 74 -3.93 -8.96 6.90
CA ALA A 74 -3.08 -8.37 5.87
C ALA A 74 -3.36 -8.98 4.50
N PHE A 75 -3.60 -8.14 3.48
CA PHE A 75 -4.03 -8.58 2.16
C PHE A 75 -3.00 -8.17 1.10
N GLU A 76 -2.46 -9.14 0.37
CA GLU A 76 -1.54 -8.91 -0.76
C GLU A 76 -1.86 -9.91 -1.89
N PRO A 77 -2.40 -9.46 -3.03
CA PRO A 77 -2.77 -10.34 -4.13
C PRO A 77 -1.58 -10.94 -4.88
N ILE A 78 -0.45 -10.24 -4.98
CA ILE A 78 0.64 -10.62 -5.88
C ILE A 78 1.46 -11.75 -5.24
N PRO A 79 1.50 -12.96 -5.85
CA PRO A 79 2.09 -14.13 -5.19
C PRO A 79 3.55 -13.95 -4.75
N GLU A 80 4.39 -13.31 -5.57
CA GLU A 80 5.80 -13.07 -5.22
C GLU A 80 5.95 -12.13 -4.02
N ILE A 81 5.07 -11.12 -3.89
CA ILE A 81 5.07 -10.19 -2.75
C ILE A 81 4.45 -10.86 -1.52
N PHE A 82 3.34 -11.57 -1.70
CA PHE A 82 2.65 -12.34 -0.66
C PHE A 82 3.57 -13.37 0.02
N GLU A 83 4.42 -14.08 -0.74
CA GLU A 83 5.39 -15.00 -0.15
C GLU A 83 6.33 -14.29 0.85
N VAL A 84 6.70 -13.05 0.56
CA VAL A 84 7.54 -12.21 1.44
C VAL A 84 6.74 -11.69 2.63
N LEU A 85 5.52 -11.18 2.40
CA LEU A 85 4.57 -10.80 3.45
C LEU A 85 4.42 -11.91 4.49
N HIS A 86 4.06 -13.10 3.99
CA HIS A 86 3.81 -14.27 4.82
C HIS A 86 5.06 -14.69 5.60
N ALA A 87 6.23 -14.67 4.95
CA ALA A 87 7.49 -14.95 5.63
C ALA A 87 7.82 -13.93 6.73
N ASN A 88 7.54 -12.64 6.51
CA ASN A 88 7.76 -11.59 7.50
C ASN A 88 6.81 -11.72 8.69
N ILE A 89 5.52 -11.90 8.44
CA ILE A 89 4.49 -12.03 9.48
C ILE A 89 4.72 -13.27 10.34
N THR A 90 5.13 -14.40 9.76
CA THR A 90 5.40 -15.65 10.49
C THR A 90 6.59 -15.53 11.45
N CYS A 91 7.48 -14.55 11.25
CA CYS A 91 8.59 -14.28 12.16
C CYS A 91 8.23 -13.35 13.33
N LEU A 92 6.99 -12.84 13.40
CA LEU A 92 6.52 -11.97 14.47
C LEU A 92 6.03 -12.78 15.67
N ALA A 93 6.10 -12.17 16.85
CA ALA A 93 5.72 -12.81 18.11
C ALA A 93 4.20 -12.95 18.26
N SER A 94 3.43 -12.07 17.63
CA SER A 94 1.97 -12.09 17.66
C SER A 94 1.37 -13.36 17.08
N LYS A 95 0.40 -13.92 17.80
CA LYS A 95 -0.35 -15.11 17.37
C LYS A 95 -1.56 -14.79 16.49
N ASN A 96 -1.99 -13.52 16.44
CA ASN A 96 -3.25 -13.11 15.81
C ASN A 96 -3.03 -12.33 14.50
N LEU A 97 -1.94 -12.61 13.78
CA LEU A 97 -1.69 -12.03 12.46
C LEU A 97 -2.03 -13.04 11.37
N LYS A 98 -2.90 -12.63 10.44
CA LYS A 98 -3.32 -13.45 9.30
C LYS A 98 -2.96 -12.72 8.01
N SER A 99 -2.41 -13.45 7.05
CA SER A 99 -2.09 -12.93 5.71
C SER A 99 -2.87 -13.70 4.65
N PHE A 100 -3.36 -12.97 3.64
CA PHE A 100 -4.21 -13.50 2.59
C PHE A 100 -3.66 -13.21 1.20
N ALA A 101 -3.58 -14.25 0.37
CA ALA A 101 -3.08 -14.20 -1.01
C ALA A 101 -4.17 -13.75 -2.00
N TYR A 102 -4.92 -12.72 -1.64
CA TYR A 102 -5.94 -12.10 -2.47
C TYR A 102 -6.04 -10.60 -2.14
N GLY A 103 -6.48 -9.81 -3.12
CA GLY A 103 -6.75 -8.39 -2.95
C GLY A 103 -8.22 -8.16 -2.59
N LEU A 104 -8.56 -6.91 -2.30
CA LEU A 104 -9.94 -6.50 -2.05
C LEU A 104 -10.45 -5.58 -3.16
N SER A 105 -11.75 -5.63 -3.43
CA SER A 105 -12.41 -4.85 -4.49
C SER A 105 -13.92 -4.78 -4.24
N ASN A 106 -14.66 -4.17 -5.17
CA ASN A 106 -16.10 -3.99 -5.09
C ASN A 106 -16.90 -5.27 -5.35
N GLN A 107 -16.25 -6.31 -5.88
CA GLN A 107 -16.84 -7.61 -6.13
C GLN A 107 -15.77 -8.71 -6.08
N SER A 108 -16.20 -9.91 -5.70
CA SER A 108 -15.38 -11.11 -5.79
C SER A 108 -15.15 -11.51 -7.25
N LYS A 109 -13.88 -11.51 -7.71
CA LYS A 109 -13.50 -11.82 -9.10
C LYS A 109 -12.03 -12.22 -9.20
N THR A 110 -11.63 -12.78 -10.34
CA THR A 110 -10.23 -12.81 -10.75
C THR A 110 -9.91 -11.55 -11.56
N ALA A 111 -8.78 -10.90 -11.28
CA ALA A 111 -8.30 -9.75 -12.05
C ALA A 111 -6.84 -9.95 -12.45
N THR A 112 -6.45 -9.34 -13.57
CA THR A 112 -5.07 -9.35 -14.05
C THR A 112 -4.35 -8.09 -13.57
N PHE A 113 -3.23 -8.29 -12.88
CA PHE A 113 -2.38 -7.24 -12.33
C PHE A 113 -1.13 -7.05 -13.20
N SER A 114 -0.72 -5.80 -13.35
CA SER A 114 0.60 -5.42 -13.85
C SER A 114 1.61 -5.44 -12.69
N TYR A 115 2.37 -6.52 -12.59
CA TYR A 115 3.39 -6.72 -11.56
C TYR A 115 4.78 -6.26 -12.01
N TYR A 116 5.42 -5.40 -11.21
CA TYR A 116 6.76 -4.87 -11.48
C TYR A 116 7.79 -5.44 -10.51
N SER A 117 8.42 -6.56 -10.87
CA SER A 117 9.42 -7.23 -10.00
C SER A 117 10.60 -6.36 -9.53
N ARG A 118 10.89 -5.25 -10.24
CA ARG A 118 11.98 -4.30 -9.91
C ARG A 118 11.50 -3.00 -9.26
N ALA A 119 10.20 -2.84 -9.10
CA ALA A 119 9.54 -1.68 -8.52
C ALA A 119 8.22 -2.15 -7.88
N THR A 120 8.31 -2.96 -6.80
CA THR A 120 7.13 -3.75 -6.38
C THR A 120 6.02 -2.90 -5.80
N ILE A 121 6.37 -1.77 -5.19
CA ILE A 121 5.45 -0.77 -4.61
C ILE A 121 4.38 -0.35 -5.61
N VAL A 122 4.74 -0.09 -6.87
CA VAL A 122 3.84 0.49 -7.89
C VAL A 122 3.06 -0.56 -8.70
N SER A 123 2.89 -1.77 -8.17
CA SER A 123 2.17 -2.85 -8.87
C SER A 123 0.67 -2.67 -8.72
N GLN A 124 -0.08 -2.72 -9.83
CA GLN A 124 -1.46 -2.24 -9.90
C GLN A 124 -2.36 -3.13 -10.78
N VAL A 125 -3.68 -3.05 -10.59
CA VAL A 125 -4.69 -3.74 -11.43
C VAL A 125 -4.81 -3.11 -12.82
N TYR A 126 -4.57 -1.80 -12.92
CA TYR A 126 -4.72 -1.06 -14.16
C TYR A 126 -3.68 -1.48 -15.22
N PRO A 127 -3.96 -1.22 -16.51
CA PRO A 127 -2.94 -1.36 -17.55
C PRO A 127 -1.69 -0.61 -17.12
N GLY A 128 -0.54 -1.27 -17.21
CA GLY A 128 0.71 -0.74 -16.70
C GLY A 128 1.07 0.65 -17.25
N PHE A 129 2.05 1.32 -16.61
CA PHE A 129 2.42 2.71 -16.92
C PHE A 129 2.40 3.05 -18.41
N SER A 130 1.56 4.03 -18.76
CA SER A 130 1.43 4.53 -20.13
C SER A 130 2.77 5.11 -20.62
N LYS A 131 2.85 5.39 -21.92
CA LYS A 131 4.06 6.04 -22.46
C LYS A 131 4.19 7.46 -21.88
N GLU A 132 3.05 8.12 -21.67
CA GLU A 132 2.91 9.45 -21.12
C GLU A 132 3.36 9.50 -19.66
N GLU A 133 2.86 8.59 -18.81
CA GLU A 133 3.27 8.51 -17.39
C GLU A 133 4.77 8.25 -17.24
N ARG A 134 5.35 7.38 -18.09
CA ARG A 134 6.80 7.15 -18.11
C ARG A 134 7.59 8.37 -18.54
N ASN A 135 7.10 9.12 -19.52
CA ASN A 135 7.73 10.36 -19.98
C ASN A 135 7.67 11.46 -18.91
N GLN A 136 6.53 11.62 -18.24
CA GLN A 136 6.40 12.59 -17.14
C GLN A 136 7.33 12.26 -15.97
N LEU A 137 7.41 10.98 -15.56
CA LEU A 137 8.35 10.54 -14.52
C LEU A 137 9.80 10.81 -14.92
N LYS A 138 10.15 10.55 -16.19
CA LYS A 138 11.46 10.84 -16.74
C LYS A 138 11.79 12.33 -16.69
N GLU A 139 10.88 13.19 -17.13
CA GLU A 139 11.06 14.65 -17.09
C GLU A 139 11.26 15.14 -15.66
N LYS A 140 10.46 14.65 -14.70
CA LYS A 140 10.61 14.98 -13.27
C LYS A 140 11.99 14.56 -12.73
N MET A 141 12.46 13.36 -13.08
CA MET A 141 13.78 12.86 -12.69
C MET A 141 14.94 13.63 -13.34
N LEU A 142 14.78 14.07 -14.59
CA LEU A 142 15.76 14.92 -15.27
C LEU A 142 15.77 16.34 -14.70
N GLY A 143 14.61 16.84 -14.25
CA GLY A 143 14.46 18.13 -13.59
C GLY A 143 15.00 18.17 -12.16
N ASN A 144 14.97 17.04 -11.44
CA ASN A 144 15.46 16.93 -10.07
C ASN A 144 16.57 15.87 -9.90
N LEU A 145 17.70 16.09 -10.58
CA LEU A 145 18.85 15.18 -10.56
C LEU A 145 19.44 14.93 -9.16
N GLN A 146 19.17 15.85 -8.22
CA GLN A 146 19.68 15.74 -6.85
C GLN A 146 18.97 14.65 -6.05
N GLU A 147 17.69 14.42 -6.32
CA GLU A 147 16.83 13.43 -5.65
C GLU A 147 16.71 12.10 -6.40
N LEU A 148 17.57 11.86 -7.39
CA LEU A 148 17.56 10.59 -8.13
C LEU A 148 17.73 9.40 -7.18
N PRO A 149 16.93 8.32 -7.35
CA PRO A 149 17.11 7.09 -6.60
C PRO A 149 18.56 6.59 -6.70
N LEU A 150 19.11 6.04 -5.60
CA LEU A 150 20.51 5.58 -5.54
C LEU A 150 20.90 4.68 -6.72
N ALA A 151 19.98 3.81 -7.16
CA ALA A 151 20.16 2.88 -8.29
C ALA A 151 20.41 3.57 -9.66
N VAL A 152 20.05 4.84 -9.80
CA VAL A 152 20.29 5.68 -10.98
C VAL A 152 21.12 6.92 -10.68
N SER A 153 21.37 7.30 -9.43
CA SER A 153 22.15 8.50 -9.07
C SER A 153 23.49 8.68 -9.82
N TRP A 154 24.15 7.58 -10.23
CA TRP A 154 25.39 7.62 -11.02
C TRP A 154 25.25 8.27 -12.41
N ILE A 155 24.04 8.35 -13.02
CA ILE A 155 23.82 9.06 -14.30
C ILE A 155 24.09 10.56 -14.20
N ARG A 156 24.21 11.12 -12.98
CA ARG A 156 24.64 12.51 -12.76
C ARG A 156 26.03 12.78 -13.37
N TRP A 157 26.89 11.78 -13.41
CA TRP A 157 28.26 11.87 -13.93
C TRP A 157 28.35 11.66 -15.45
N LEU A 158 27.24 11.32 -16.12
CA LEU A 158 27.20 11.19 -17.57
C LEU A 158 26.93 12.55 -18.25
N PRO A 159 27.41 12.74 -19.49
CA PRO A 159 27.05 13.91 -20.30
C PRO A 159 25.54 14.06 -20.44
N SER A 160 25.04 15.30 -20.38
CA SER A 160 23.60 15.61 -20.31
C SER A 160 22.78 14.97 -21.43
N PHE A 161 23.34 14.85 -22.63
CA PHE A 161 22.66 14.25 -23.79
C PHE A 161 22.52 12.72 -23.73
N PHE A 162 23.31 12.02 -22.91
CA PHE A 162 23.17 10.58 -22.69
C PHE A 162 22.21 10.22 -21.54
N ARG A 163 21.96 11.15 -20.61
CA ARG A 163 21.11 10.90 -19.42
C ARG A 163 19.68 10.45 -19.78
N PRO A 164 18.97 11.09 -20.74
CA PRO A 164 17.62 10.68 -21.10
C PRO A 164 17.56 9.24 -21.61
N PHE A 165 18.55 8.82 -22.41
CA PHE A 165 18.60 7.48 -22.99
C PHE A 165 18.88 6.39 -21.95
N ILE A 166 19.81 6.63 -21.02
CA ILE A 166 20.08 5.69 -19.93
C ILE A 166 18.88 5.59 -18.98
N LEU A 167 18.23 6.73 -18.71
CA LEU A 167 17.04 6.77 -17.87
C LEU A 167 15.87 6.03 -18.53
N ASP A 168 15.64 6.21 -19.84
CA ASP A 168 14.63 5.45 -20.60
C ASP A 168 14.88 3.95 -20.49
N LYS A 169 16.13 3.51 -20.67
CA LYS A 169 16.47 2.09 -20.57
C LYS A 169 16.27 1.55 -19.16
N LYS A 170 16.65 2.30 -18.12
CA LYS A 170 16.44 1.94 -16.71
C LYS A 170 14.95 1.88 -16.35
N LEU A 171 14.17 2.88 -16.77
CA LEU A 171 12.72 2.93 -16.58
C LEU A 171 12.05 1.77 -17.33
N ALA A 172 12.41 1.51 -18.58
CA ALA A 172 11.87 0.38 -19.34
C ALA A 172 12.16 -0.98 -18.68
N ILE A 173 13.34 -1.14 -18.06
CA ILE A 173 13.71 -2.36 -17.33
C ILE A 173 13.01 -2.43 -15.97
N GLY A 174 12.86 -1.31 -15.26
CA GLY A 174 12.21 -1.22 -13.95
C GLY A 174 10.68 -1.43 -14.04
N PHE A 175 10.06 -0.83 -15.06
CA PHE A 175 8.64 -0.90 -15.37
C PHE A 175 8.31 -1.99 -16.40
N GLN A 176 9.10 -3.06 -16.45
CA GLN A 176 8.74 -4.24 -17.21
C GLN A 176 7.64 -5.00 -16.45
N ALA A 177 6.39 -4.76 -16.83
CA ALA A 177 5.23 -5.42 -16.24
C ALA A 177 5.21 -6.90 -16.61
N LYS A 178 5.00 -7.76 -15.62
CA LYS A 178 4.51 -9.12 -15.80
C LYS A 178 3.01 -9.13 -15.50
N GLN A 179 2.22 -9.78 -16.34
CA GLN A 179 0.80 -9.95 -16.06
C GLN A 179 0.60 -11.14 -15.12
N VAL A 180 -0.09 -10.92 -14.00
CA VAL A 180 -0.35 -11.94 -12.98
C VAL A 180 -1.84 -11.94 -12.66
N ASN A 181 -2.46 -13.12 -12.67
CA ASN A 181 -3.87 -13.25 -12.29
C ASN A 181 -3.98 -13.46 -10.79
N CYS A 182 -4.74 -12.59 -10.13
CA CYS A 182 -4.93 -12.61 -8.68
C CYS A 182 -6.42 -12.70 -8.35
N GLN A 183 -6.72 -13.32 -7.21
CA GLN A 183 -8.09 -13.35 -6.68
C GLN A 183 -8.38 -12.04 -5.95
N LEU A 184 -9.62 -11.57 -6.07
CA LEU A 184 -10.18 -10.45 -5.36
C LEU A 184 -11.42 -10.90 -4.58
N LYS A 185 -11.60 -10.35 -3.39
CA LYS A 185 -12.82 -10.48 -2.56
C LYS A 185 -13.36 -9.11 -2.18
N THR A 186 -14.56 -9.06 -1.63
CA THR A 186 -15.09 -7.83 -1.01
C THR A 186 -14.66 -7.74 0.46
N LEU A 187 -14.64 -6.52 1.03
CA LEU A 187 -14.41 -6.34 2.47
C LEU A 187 -15.48 -7.08 3.29
N SER A 188 -16.75 -6.99 2.88
CA SER A 188 -17.87 -7.66 3.55
C SER A 188 -17.77 -9.18 3.52
N ASP A 189 -17.27 -9.78 2.42
CA ASP A 189 -17.02 -11.23 2.36
C ASP A 189 -16.02 -11.65 3.44
N VAL A 190 -14.94 -10.90 3.61
CA VAL A 190 -13.92 -11.17 4.63
C VAL A 190 -14.46 -10.96 6.04
N ILE A 191 -15.24 -9.90 6.25
CA ILE A 191 -15.91 -9.62 7.53
C ILE A 191 -16.79 -10.80 7.93
N ARG A 192 -17.60 -11.34 7.01
CA ARG A 192 -18.45 -12.51 7.25
C ARG A 192 -17.64 -13.78 7.49
N GLU A 193 -16.68 -14.08 6.61
CA GLU A 193 -15.86 -15.31 6.65
C GLU A 193 -15.09 -15.45 7.97
N HIS A 194 -14.61 -14.33 8.52
CA HIS A 194 -13.83 -14.32 9.76
C HIS A 194 -14.62 -13.85 10.98
N ASN A 195 -15.94 -13.68 10.86
CA ASN A 195 -16.81 -13.22 11.94
C ASN A 195 -16.32 -11.93 12.62
N ILE A 196 -15.86 -10.97 11.83
CA ILE A 196 -15.30 -9.70 12.32
C ILE A 196 -16.43 -8.86 12.92
N GLN A 197 -16.25 -8.51 14.19
CA GLN A 197 -17.21 -7.69 14.94
C GLN A 197 -16.89 -6.19 14.83
N GLN A 198 -15.60 -5.85 14.76
CA GLN A 198 -15.09 -4.49 14.71
C GLN A 198 -13.76 -4.45 13.95
N ILE A 199 -13.53 -3.36 13.23
CA ILE A 199 -12.28 -3.00 12.58
C ILE A 199 -11.87 -1.64 13.17
N ASP A 200 -10.90 -1.67 14.07
CA ASP A 200 -10.37 -0.50 14.76
C ASP A 200 -9.50 0.37 13.86
N LEU A 201 -8.93 -0.20 12.79
CA LEU A 201 -8.31 0.56 11.72
C LEU A 201 -8.39 -0.17 10.39
N LEU A 202 -8.95 0.48 9.38
CA LEU A 202 -8.88 0.03 7.99
C LEU A 202 -7.86 0.90 7.23
N LYS A 203 -6.70 0.32 6.92
CA LYS A 203 -5.70 0.91 6.00
C LYS A 203 -5.99 0.44 4.58
N VAL A 204 -6.10 1.38 3.65
CA VAL A 204 -6.27 1.10 2.22
C VAL A 204 -5.24 1.85 1.41
N ASP A 205 -4.33 1.11 0.81
CA ASP A 205 -3.40 1.62 -0.19
C ASP A 205 -3.14 0.46 -1.16
N VAL A 206 -3.77 0.56 -2.34
CA VAL A 206 -3.89 -0.54 -3.31
C VAL A 206 -3.72 -0.04 -4.75
N GLU A 207 -2.99 1.06 -4.90
CA GLU A 207 -2.62 1.67 -6.19
C GLU A 207 -3.83 1.89 -7.12
N LYS A 208 -4.44 3.07 -7.03
CA LYS A 208 -5.57 3.54 -7.85
C LYS A 208 -6.91 2.85 -7.59
N SER A 209 -6.95 1.80 -6.77
CA SER A 209 -8.13 0.94 -6.57
C SER A 209 -8.83 1.17 -5.22
N GLU A 210 -8.55 2.29 -4.55
CA GLU A 210 -8.98 2.51 -3.17
C GLU A 210 -10.50 2.67 -3.07
N LEU A 211 -11.10 3.43 -3.99
CA LEU A 211 -12.55 3.54 -4.09
C LEU A 211 -13.20 2.18 -4.36
N ASP A 212 -12.59 1.35 -5.20
CA ASP A 212 -13.10 0.01 -5.51
C ASP A 212 -13.10 -0.88 -4.27
N VAL A 213 -12.08 -0.80 -3.41
CA VAL A 213 -12.04 -1.50 -2.11
C VAL A 213 -13.20 -1.04 -1.21
N LEU A 214 -13.39 0.27 -1.04
CA LEU A 214 -14.43 0.82 -0.16
C LEU A 214 -15.85 0.49 -0.65
N LEU A 215 -16.07 0.45 -1.96
CA LEU A 215 -17.34 0.02 -2.56
C LEU A 215 -17.62 -1.48 -2.34
N GLY A 216 -16.66 -2.25 -1.83
CA GLY A 216 -16.84 -3.63 -1.40
C GLY A 216 -17.38 -3.79 0.02
N LEU A 217 -17.78 -2.70 0.69
CA LEU A 217 -18.46 -2.73 1.98
C LEU A 217 -19.98 -2.66 1.81
N ASP A 218 -20.68 -3.56 2.51
CA ASP A 218 -22.12 -3.54 2.64
C ASP A 218 -22.52 -2.45 3.64
N LYS A 219 -23.70 -1.87 3.46
CA LYS A 219 -24.19 -0.75 4.28
C LYS A 219 -24.09 -1.01 5.79
N ASP A 220 -24.43 -2.21 6.23
CA ASP A 220 -24.45 -2.59 7.65
C ASP A 220 -23.06 -2.89 8.23
N ASP A 221 -22.04 -3.06 7.38
CA ASP A 221 -20.67 -3.34 7.79
C ASP A 221 -19.86 -2.06 8.04
N TRP A 222 -20.27 -0.92 7.47
CA TRP A 222 -19.64 0.37 7.73
C TRP A 222 -19.58 0.73 9.21
N ARG A 223 -20.63 0.39 9.98
CA ARG A 223 -20.69 0.65 11.43
C ARG A 223 -19.61 -0.10 12.23
N LYS A 224 -18.98 -1.12 11.65
CA LYS A 224 -17.91 -1.89 12.30
C LYS A 224 -16.56 -1.19 12.20
N ILE A 225 -16.43 -0.15 11.38
CA ILE A 225 -15.16 0.52 11.11
C ILE A 225 -15.06 1.80 11.94
N LYS A 226 -14.11 1.82 12.88
CA LYS A 226 -13.92 2.95 13.80
C LYS A 226 -13.18 4.12 13.14
N GLN A 227 -12.14 3.81 12.37
CA GLN A 227 -11.30 4.79 11.67
C GLN A 227 -10.69 4.16 10.42
N ILE A 228 -10.45 5.01 9.42
CA ILE A 228 -9.95 4.62 8.10
C ILE A 228 -8.80 5.54 7.72
N VAL A 229 -7.75 4.96 7.14
CA VAL A 229 -6.71 5.71 6.44
C VAL A 229 -6.59 5.20 5.00
N VAL A 230 -6.67 6.11 4.04
CA VAL A 230 -6.66 5.80 2.60
C VAL A 230 -5.60 6.62 1.88
N GLU A 231 -4.76 5.97 1.09
CA GLU A 231 -3.90 6.66 0.12
C GLU A 231 -4.65 6.85 -1.20
N ALA A 232 -5.38 7.96 -1.30
CA ALA A 232 -6.26 8.21 -2.43
C ALA A 232 -5.49 8.73 -3.64
N HIS A 233 -5.64 8.02 -4.76
CA HIS A 233 -5.19 8.46 -6.08
C HIS A 233 -6.31 9.25 -6.79
N ASN A 234 -6.14 10.56 -6.94
CA ASN A 234 -7.15 11.47 -7.45
C ASN A 234 -7.20 11.59 -8.98
N PHE A 235 -7.51 10.49 -9.65
CA PHE A 235 -7.93 10.51 -11.05
C PHE A 235 -9.46 10.38 -11.14
N GLU A 236 -10.08 11.01 -12.15
CA GLU A 236 -11.54 10.96 -12.35
C GLU A 236 -12.38 11.37 -11.12
N SER A 237 -11.87 12.33 -10.34
CA SER A 237 -12.48 12.82 -9.10
C SER A 237 -12.75 11.72 -8.07
N ARG A 238 -11.85 10.75 -7.97
CA ARG A 238 -11.96 9.64 -7.01
C ARG A 238 -11.78 10.09 -5.57
N LEU A 239 -10.97 11.12 -5.31
CA LEU A 239 -10.82 11.66 -3.96
C LEU A 239 -12.16 12.18 -3.43
N GLU A 240 -12.88 12.96 -4.23
CA GLU A 240 -14.20 13.49 -3.87
C GLU A 240 -15.20 12.35 -3.62
N LYS A 241 -15.22 11.34 -4.50
CA LYS A 241 -16.07 10.15 -4.34
C LYS A 241 -15.76 9.37 -3.06
N ILE A 242 -14.48 9.22 -2.70
CA ILE A 242 -14.06 8.56 -1.45
C ILE A 242 -14.57 9.38 -0.26
N ILE A 243 -14.37 10.70 -0.26
CA ILE A 243 -14.82 11.59 0.83
C ILE A 243 -16.34 11.52 1.00
N ASP A 244 -17.10 11.58 -0.11
CA ASP A 244 -18.56 11.52 -0.08
C ASP A 244 -19.04 10.16 0.44
N LEU A 245 -18.41 9.07 0.02
CA LEU A 245 -18.73 7.72 0.50
C LEU A 245 -18.46 7.58 2.00
N LEU A 246 -17.33 8.09 2.51
CA LEU A 246 -16.99 8.06 3.93
C LEU A 246 -18.01 8.84 4.77
N LYS A 247 -18.36 10.06 4.34
CA LYS A 247 -19.36 10.91 5.03
C LYS A 247 -20.73 10.26 5.08
N GLN A 248 -21.19 9.69 3.95
CA GLN A 248 -22.49 9.03 3.85
C GLN A 248 -22.63 7.83 4.79
N ASN A 249 -21.50 7.23 5.19
CA ASN A 249 -21.45 6.04 6.04
C ASN A 249 -21.00 6.35 7.49
N GLY A 250 -21.03 7.62 7.90
CA GLY A 250 -20.85 8.01 9.31
C GLY A 250 -19.41 8.33 9.72
N LEU A 251 -18.45 8.34 8.79
CA LEU A 251 -17.09 8.84 9.03
C LEU A 251 -17.01 10.31 8.60
N THR A 252 -17.43 11.22 9.49
CA THR A 252 -17.62 12.64 9.18
C THR A 252 -16.43 13.51 9.54
N GLU A 253 -15.61 13.09 10.49
CA GLU A 253 -14.36 13.76 10.86
C GLU A 253 -13.27 13.32 9.87
N ILE A 254 -13.00 14.16 8.86
CA ILE A 254 -12.07 13.85 7.77
C ILE A 254 -10.93 14.86 7.73
N VAL A 255 -9.70 14.36 7.72
CA VAL A 255 -8.47 15.13 7.50
C VAL A 255 -7.82 14.65 6.22
N ILE A 256 -7.40 15.58 5.36
CA ILE A 256 -6.71 15.27 4.10
C ILE A 256 -5.33 15.90 4.17
N GLU A 257 -4.29 15.11 3.96
CA GLU A 257 -2.90 15.56 3.95
C GLU A 257 -2.22 15.13 2.65
N GLN A 258 -1.40 16.02 2.10
CA GLN A 258 -0.48 15.67 1.02
C GLN A 258 0.95 15.81 1.54
N GLU A 259 1.67 14.68 1.59
CA GLU A 259 3.06 14.67 2.04
C GLU A 259 3.90 15.65 1.22
N PRO A 260 4.90 16.34 1.82
CA PRO A 260 5.74 17.29 1.10
C PRO A 260 6.38 16.73 -0.18
N ILE A 261 6.77 15.45 -0.17
CA ILE A 261 7.35 14.75 -1.33
C ILE A 261 6.33 14.45 -2.44
N LEU A 262 5.04 14.39 -2.09
CA LEU A 262 3.92 14.15 -2.99
C LEU A 262 3.24 15.43 -3.46
N LYS A 263 3.67 16.62 -2.98
CA LYS A 263 3.10 17.90 -3.42
C LYS A 263 3.14 18.04 -4.94
N GLY A 264 1.98 18.34 -5.52
CA GLY A 264 1.79 18.45 -6.96
C GLY A 264 1.63 17.10 -7.69
N SER A 265 1.47 16.00 -6.95
CA SER A 265 0.93 14.75 -7.48
C SER A 265 -0.57 14.66 -7.22
N ASP A 266 -1.21 13.63 -7.79
CA ASP A 266 -2.63 13.34 -7.56
C ASP A 266 -2.85 12.46 -6.31
N ILE A 267 -1.81 12.23 -5.49
CA ILE A 267 -1.89 11.35 -4.32
C ILE A 267 -2.11 12.20 -3.06
N SER A 268 -3.07 11.79 -2.23
CA SER A 268 -3.36 12.39 -0.94
C SER A 268 -3.72 11.32 0.09
N ILE A 269 -3.32 11.51 1.34
CA ILE A 269 -3.73 10.64 2.45
C ILE A 269 -5.00 11.20 3.07
N VAL A 270 -6.03 10.37 3.15
CA VAL A 270 -7.32 10.68 3.78
C VAL A 270 -7.41 9.90 5.09
N TYR A 271 -7.57 10.62 6.19
CA TYR A 271 -7.87 10.07 7.51
C TYR A 271 -9.33 10.36 7.81
N ALA A 272 -10.08 9.35 8.22
CA ALA A 272 -11.49 9.49 8.51
C ALA A 272 -11.86 8.73 9.79
N PHE A 273 -12.66 9.37 10.64
CA PHE A 273 -13.05 8.82 11.94
C PHE A 273 -14.57 8.74 12.02
N GLN A 274 -15.07 7.64 12.58
CA GLN A 274 -16.49 7.52 12.92
C GLN A 274 -16.82 8.55 14.00
N HIS A 275 -17.95 9.25 13.84
CA HIS A 275 -18.36 10.23 14.84
C HIS A 275 -18.57 9.53 16.19
N GLN A 276 -17.77 9.92 17.19
CA GLN A 276 -18.00 9.50 18.56
C GLN A 276 -18.93 10.53 19.19
N ASP A 277 -20.13 10.11 19.56
CA ASP A 277 -20.98 10.88 20.48
C ASP A 277 -20.18 11.04 21.78
N ARG A 278 -19.51 12.19 21.95
CA ARG A 278 -18.76 12.53 23.16
C ARG A 278 -19.70 12.94 24.29
#